data_AF-B1L741-F1
#
_entry.id   AF-B1L741-F1
#
_cell.length_a   1.000
_cell.length_b   1.000
_cell.length_c   1.000
_cell.angle_alpha   90.00
_cell.angle_beta   90.00
_cell.angle_gamma   90.00
#
_symmetry.space_group_name_H-M   'P 1'
#
loop_
_entity.id
_entity.type
_entity.pdbx_description
1 polymer ?
#
loop_
_entity_poly.entity_id
_entity_poly.type
_entity_poly.pdbx_seq_one_letter_code
_entity_poly.pdbx_strand_id
1 'polypeptide(L)' 'MIVPKHEIVSEEEKIALIQRYGPLDLFPKILESDPMVERLGAKPGDLIRIYRDEGIYYRYVVRERHFQEG' A
#
# COMPACT_ATOMS: atom_id res chain seq x y z
N MET A 1 -21.02 9.68 -7.49
CA MET A 1 -20.30 8.55 -6.87
C MET A 1 -18.94 8.46 -7.53
N ILE A 2 -17.91 9.08 -6.93
CA ILE A 2 -16.52 8.95 -7.40
C ILE A 2 -15.98 7.76 -6.64
N VAL A 3 -15.76 6.63 -7.31
CA VAL A 3 -15.02 5.54 -6.67
C VAL A 3 -13.60 6.06 -6.48
N PRO A 4 -13.08 6.12 -5.25
CA PRO A 4 -11.71 6.54 -5.04
C PRO A 4 -10.78 5.68 -5.87
N LYS A 5 -9.89 6.34 -6.63
CA LYS A 5 -8.87 5.62 -7.39
C LYS A 5 -7.93 4.96 -6.39
N HIS A 6 -7.48 3.76 -6.71
CA HIS A 6 -6.44 3.06 -5.99
C HIS A 6 -5.45 2.56 -7.02
N GLU A 7 -4.15 2.67 -6.74
CA GLU A 7 -3.10 2.31 -7.69
C GLU A 7 -1.89 1.71 -6.98
N ILE A 8 -1.14 0.89 -7.70
CA ILE A 8 0.18 0.42 -7.26
C ILE A 8 1.16 1.54 -7.55
N VAL A 9 1.95 1.91 -6.54
CA VAL A 9 2.99 2.92 -6.66
C VAL A 9 4.16 2.35 -7.49
N SER A 10 4.68 3.14 -8.43
CA SER A 10 5.85 2.73 -9.23
C SER A 10 7.09 2.56 -8.36
N GLU A 11 8.10 1.85 -8.84
CA GLU A 11 9.34 1.64 -8.08
C GLU A 11 10.08 2.96 -7.79
N GLU A 12 10.13 3.88 -8.75
CA GLU A 12 10.78 5.19 -8.56
C GLU A 12 10.10 6.00 -7.47
N GLU A 13 8.77 6.00 -7.46
CA GLU A 13 8.01 6.72 -6.45
C GLU A 13 8.03 6.01 -5.09
N LYS A 14 8.03 4.67 -5.07
CA LYS A 14 8.24 3.88 -3.85
C LYS A 14 9.57 4.24 -3.19
N ILE A 15 10.65 4.38 -3.96
CA ILE A 15 11.96 4.83 -3.46
C ILE A 15 11.87 6.24 -2.85
N ALA A 16 11.22 7.19 -3.55
CA ALA A 16 11.07 8.56 -3.06
C ALA A 16 10.25 8.62 -1.75
N LEU A 17 9.20 7.81 -1.64
CA LEU A 17 8.39 7.70 -0.42
C LEU A 17 9.18 7.10 0.74
N ILE A 18 9.99 6.08 0.48
CA ILE A 18 10.86 5.47 1.51
C ILE A 18 11.88 6.48 2.03
N GLN A 19 12.49 7.28 1.13
CA GLN A 19 13.42 8.34 1.52
C GLN A 19 12.74 9.43 2.36
N ARG A 20 11.47 9.74 2.07
CA ARG A 20 10.73 10.83 2.72
C ARG A 20 10.11 10.42 4.06
N TYR A 21 9.57 9.22 4.16
CA TYR A 21 8.74 8.78 5.28
C TYR A 21 9.34 7.62 6.09
N GLY A 22 10.40 6.97 5.58
CA GLY A 22 11.08 5.85 6.23
C GLY A 22 10.85 4.49 5.54
N PRO A 23 11.41 3.40 6.07
CA PRO A 23 11.29 2.07 5.46
C PRO A 23 9.83 1.58 5.33
N LEU A 24 9.58 0.68 4.38
CA LEU A 24 8.24 0.14 4.07
C LEU A 24 7.50 -0.40 5.29
N ASP A 25 8.20 -0.99 6.25
CA ASP A 25 7.61 -1.56 7.47
C ASP A 25 6.95 -0.53 8.40
N LEU A 26 7.28 0.77 8.25
CA LEU A 26 6.63 1.86 8.99
C LEU A 26 5.30 2.29 8.37
N PHE A 27 5.05 1.92 7.11
CA PHE A 27 3.80 2.25 6.46
C PHE A 27 2.67 1.36 7.01
N PRO A 28 1.43 1.88 7.11
CA PRO A 28 0.28 1.06 7.48
C PRO A 28 0.16 -0.16 6.57
N LYS A 29 0.04 -1.34 7.18
CA LYS A 29 0.03 -2.61 6.44
C LYS A 29 -1.37 -2.92 5.89
N ILE A 30 -1.42 -3.67 4.79
CA ILE A 30 -2.62 -4.27 4.22
C ILE A 30 -2.31 -5.70 3.79
N LEU A 31 -3.23 -6.62 4.03
CA LEU A 31 -3.03 -8.03 3.68
C LEU A 31 -3.17 -8.23 2.17
N GLU A 32 -2.39 -9.16 1.62
CA GLU A 32 -2.57 -9.62 0.24
C GLU A 32 -3.98 -10.18 -0.04
N SER A 33 -4.66 -10.67 1.00
CA SER A 33 -6.04 -11.17 0.95
C SER A 33 -7.11 -10.07 1.00
N ASP A 34 -6.73 -8.78 1.09
CA ASP A 34 -7.70 -7.68 1.01
C ASP A 34 -8.31 -7.59 -0.41
N PRO A 35 -9.64 -7.53 -0.57
CA PRO A 35 -10.29 -7.50 -1.88
C PRO A 35 -9.85 -6.35 -2.79
N MET A 36 -9.36 -5.24 -2.21
CA MET A 36 -8.80 -4.13 -2.98
C MET A 36 -7.41 -4.45 -3.52
N VAL A 37 -6.58 -5.12 -2.73
CA VAL A 37 -5.24 -5.56 -3.14
C VAL A 37 -5.36 -6.59 -4.26
N GLU A 38 -6.26 -7.56 -4.11
CA GLU A 38 -6.54 -8.58 -5.13
C GLU A 38 -7.03 -7.94 -6.44
N ARG A 39 -7.98 -6.98 -6.36
CA ARG A 39 -8.50 -6.27 -7.53
C ARG A 39 -7.41 -5.48 -8.28
N LEU A 40 -6.44 -4.93 -7.56
CA LEU A 40 -5.30 -4.22 -8.15
C LEU A 40 -4.22 -5.17 -8.69
N GLY A 41 -4.27 -6.45 -8.31
CA GLY A 41 -3.21 -7.41 -8.63
C GLY A 41 -1.89 -7.10 -7.91
N ALA A 42 -1.95 -6.36 -6.79
CA ALA A 42 -0.76 -6.00 -6.02
C ALA A 42 -0.28 -7.19 -5.19
N LYS A 43 1.03 -7.25 -4.94
CA LYS A 43 1.71 -8.38 -4.28
C LYS A 43 2.41 -7.93 -3.02
N PRO A 44 2.71 -8.84 -2.08
CA PRO A 44 3.58 -8.53 -0.95
C PRO A 44 4.89 -7.89 -1.41
N GLY A 45 5.24 -6.73 -0.85
CA GLY A 45 6.34 -5.89 -1.36
C GLY A 45 5.86 -4.62 -2.06
N ASP A 46 4.61 -4.59 -2.52
CA ASP A 46 4.03 -3.42 -3.16
C ASP A 46 3.58 -2.37 -2.15
N LEU A 47 3.66 -1.12 -2.58
CA LEU A 47 3.07 0.01 -1.89
C LEU A 47 1.89 0.47 -2.74
N ILE A 48 0.71 0.54 -2.14
CA ILE A 48 -0.49 1.01 -2.83
C ILE A 48 -0.85 2.41 -2.36
N ARG A 49 -1.30 3.24 -3.31
CA ARG A 49 -1.85 4.56 -3.05
C ARG A 49 -3.37 4.49 -3.04
N ILE A 50 -3.96 5.10 -2.01
CA ILE A 50 -5.39 5.19 -1.78
C ILE A 50 -5.77 6.67 -1.78
N TYR A 51 -6.57 7.09 -2.75
CA TYR A 51 -7.14 8.42 -2.77
C TYR A 51 -8.41 8.44 -1.91
N ARG A 52 -8.52 9.38 -0.97
CA ARG A 52 -9.74 9.62 -0.20
C ARG A 52 -10.09 11.10 -0.28
N ASP A 53 -11.32 11.45 0.06
CA ASP A 53 -11.76 12.85 0.10
C ASP A 53 -10.89 13.69 1.05
N GLU A 54 -10.37 13.07 2.11
CA GLU A 54 -9.51 13.70 3.12
C GLU A 54 -8.01 13.71 2.76
N GLY A 55 -7.60 13.05 1.66
CA GLY A 55 -6.21 13.04 1.20
C GLY A 55 -5.71 11.71 0.64
N ILE A 56 -4.39 11.61 0.52
CA ILE A 56 -3.69 10.44 -0.05
C ILE A 56 -3.11 9.59 1.08
N TYR A 57 -3.43 8.30 1.07
CA TYR A 57 -2.91 7.32 2.03
C TYR A 57 -2.09 6.26 1.30
N TYR A 58 -1.02 5.80 1.94
CA TYR A 58 -0.17 4.72 1.44
C TYR A 58 -0.30 3.50 2.32
N ARG A 59 -0.40 2.31 1.72
CA ARG A 59 -0.38 1.04 2.46
C ARG A 59 0.59 0.04 1.87
N TYR A 60 1.34 -0.61 2.74
CA TYR A 60 2.31 -1.62 2.38
C TYR A 60 1.66 -3.01 2.37
N VAL A 61 1.72 -3.69 1.23
CA VAL A 61 1.12 -5.02 1.05
C VAL A 61 2.01 -6.07 1.71
N VAL A 62 1.43 -6.86 2.61
CA VAL A 62 2.12 -7.91 3.36
C VAL A 62 1.40 -9.25 3.26
N ARG A 63 2.14 -10.34 3.46
CA ARG A 63 1.57 -11.68 3.62
C ARG A 63 0.92 -11.83 4.99
N GLU A 64 -0.07 -12.72 5.09
CA GLU A 64 -0.72 -13.05 6.37
C GLU A 64 0.27 -13.51 7.45
N ARG A 65 1.32 -14.23 7.06
CA ARG A 65 2.38 -14.67 7.98
C ARG A 65 3.17 -13.53 8.64
N HIS A 66 3.20 -12.34 8.04
CA HIS A 66 3.92 -11.16 8.55
C HIS A 66 3.02 -10.19 9.32
N PHE A 67 1.72 -10.48 9.45
CA PHE A 67 0.78 -9.64 10.18
C PHE A 67 0.77 -9.93 11.70
N GLN A 68 1.31 -11.08 12.12
CA GLN A 68 1.34 -11.52 13.52
C GLN A 68 2.64 -11.14 14.27
N GLU A 69 3.62 -10.54 13.58
CA GLU A 69 4.92 -10.15 14.15
C GLU A 69 5.01 -8.66 14.51
N GLY A 70 3.91 -7.91 14.38
CA GLY A 70 3.82 -6.46 14.63
C GLY A 70 2.92 -6.11 15.80
#